data_AF-A0A366DBQ2-F1
#
_entry.id   AF-A0A366DBQ2-F1
#
_cell.length_a   1.000
_cell.length_b   1.000
_cell.length_c   1.000
_cell.angle_alpha   90.00
_cell.angle_beta   90.00
_cell.angle_gamma   90.00
#
_symmetry.space_group_name_H-M   'P 1'
#
loop_
_entity.id
_entity.type
_entity.pdbx_description
1 polymer ?
#
loop_
_entity_poly.entity_id
_entity_poly.type
_entity_poly.pdbx_seq_one_letter_code
_entity_poly.pdbx_strand_id
1 'polypeptide(L)'
;MPVQGHFNHYDDPDEFWDDEPIVRPQSAPSASASVPAFPPPVNADPPGSVTPPPQGVASRATIRIAPPQKSSMVTVRVGSDRLPTEIRFSNGWKDAFYPAQYEQSILDAYHYAVYELAVQYAESGTVPKPTVPSLHDAAPLLLRTRTLDEYRELYDQLFLDKPYTVHGPGYNLHGEPTLTVTASLSRLISLRVDPEWVRAMNSEFVAQDIVECCDQVRARKYESVNDVYLNQESNRELASRLVRHERYLTEHSLG
;
A
#
# COMPACT_ATOMS: atom_id res chain seq x y z
N MET A 1 9.10 -55.36 45.05
CA MET A 1 10.19 -54.40 45.29
C MET A 1 9.60 -53.00 45.30
N PRO A 2 9.66 -52.26 46.42
CA PRO A 2 9.24 -50.86 46.48
C PRO A 2 10.43 -49.95 46.13
N VAL A 3 10.20 -48.89 45.36
CA VAL A 3 11.14 -47.78 45.23
C VAL A 3 10.40 -46.51 45.62
N GLN A 4 11.01 -45.81 46.58
CA GLN A 4 10.60 -44.56 47.20
C GLN A 4 10.53 -43.42 46.19
N GLY A 5 9.60 -42.50 46.42
CA GLY A 5 9.40 -41.29 45.62
C GLY A 5 10.40 -40.19 45.96
N HIS A 6 10.33 -39.08 45.22
CA HIS A 6 10.83 -37.76 45.60
C HIS A 6 9.77 -36.71 45.22
N PHE A 7 9.22 -36.04 46.24
CA PHE A 7 8.58 -34.74 46.12
C PHE A 7 9.67 -33.71 45.89
N ASN A 8 9.55 -32.87 44.86
CA ASN A 8 10.20 -31.56 44.85
C ASN A 8 9.13 -30.48 44.87
N HIS A 9 9.11 -29.83 46.01
CA HIS A 9 8.35 -28.67 46.42
C HIS A 9 9.17 -27.46 46.00
N TYR A 10 8.70 -26.69 45.01
CA TYR A 10 8.99 -25.26 44.89
C TYR A 10 7.76 -24.61 44.28
N ASP A 11 6.87 -24.30 45.20
CA ASP A 11 5.83 -23.30 45.11
C ASP A 11 6.50 -22.04 45.67
N ASP A 12 6.69 -21.03 44.83
CA ASP A 12 6.87 -19.61 45.21
C ASP A 12 6.75 -18.77 43.92
N PRO A 13 5.52 -18.48 43.46
CA PRO A 13 5.27 -17.70 42.25
C PRO A 13 5.26 -16.17 42.45
N ASP A 14 5.86 -15.64 43.54
CA ASP A 14 5.64 -14.24 43.97
C ASP A 14 6.90 -13.43 44.36
N GLU A 15 8.08 -13.72 43.78
CA GLU A 15 9.33 -13.09 44.25
C GLU A 15 10.26 -12.45 43.19
N PHE A 16 9.74 -11.93 42.07
CA PHE A 16 10.64 -11.37 41.04
C PHE A 16 10.17 -10.14 40.25
N TRP A 17 9.65 -9.08 40.90
CA TRP A 17 9.59 -7.73 40.28
C TRP A 17 9.73 -6.54 41.25
N ASP A 18 10.35 -6.73 42.42
CA ASP A 18 10.84 -5.60 43.23
C ASP A 18 12.32 -5.34 42.90
N ASP A 19 12.57 -4.70 41.76
CA ASP A 19 13.84 -4.01 41.51
C ASP A 19 13.54 -2.60 40.98
N GLU A 20 13.71 -1.63 41.89
CA GLU A 20 13.61 -0.20 41.65
C GLU A 20 14.60 0.26 40.55
N PRO A 21 14.27 1.28 39.75
CA PRO A 21 15.18 1.80 38.75
C PRO A 21 16.39 2.51 39.39
N ILE A 22 17.59 1.98 39.12
CA ILE A 22 18.88 2.62 39.44
C ILE A 22 18.96 4.00 38.76
N VAL A 23 18.97 5.05 39.58
CA VAL A 23 19.28 6.43 39.20
C VAL A 23 20.76 6.52 38.84
N ARG A 24 21.08 6.97 37.61
CA ARG A 24 22.46 7.31 37.22
C ARG A 24 22.72 8.81 37.42
N PRO A 25 23.86 9.20 38.05
CA PRO A 25 24.21 10.59 38.23
C PRO A 25 24.77 11.22 36.94
N GLN A 26 24.39 12.48 36.72
CA GLN A 26 25.03 13.41 35.79
C GLN A 26 26.49 13.64 36.17
N SER A 27 27.38 13.63 35.18
CA SER A 27 28.62 14.42 35.17
C SER A 27 29.15 14.54 33.73
N ALA A 28 29.11 15.77 33.20
CA ALA A 28 29.99 16.27 32.13
C ALA A 28 31.37 16.67 32.78
N PRO A 29 32.45 17.09 32.06
CA PRO A 29 32.45 17.71 30.74
C PRO A 29 33.68 17.48 29.80
N SER A 30 33.56 18.08 28.61
CA SER A 30 34.60 18.66 27.74
C SER A 30 35.45 17.76 26.82
N ALA A 31 35.23 17.91 25.51
CA ALA A 31 36.31 18.05 24.53
C ALA A 31 35.85 18.90 23.33
N SER A 32 36.70 19.86 22.99
CA SER A 32 36.56 20.94 22.02
C SER A 32 36.37 20.48 20.58
N ALA A 33 35.46 21.14 19.84
CA ALA A 33 35.49 21.16 18.39
C ALA A 33 35.10 22.56 17.88
N SER A 34 35.96 23.07 16.99
CA SER A 34 36.06 24.44 16.51
C SER A 34 34.90 24.86 15.61
N VAL A 35 34.37 26.07 15.85
CA VAL A 35 33.34 26.72 15.03
C VAL A 35 34.02 27.69 14.04
N PRO A 36 33.69 27.68 12.74
CA PRO A 36 34.16 28.70 11.81
C PRO A 36 33.38 30.01 11.97
N ALA A 37 34.11 31.13 11.95
CA ALA A 37 33.62 32.48 12.15
C ALA A 37 32.80 33.00 10.95
N PHE A 38 31.60 33.52 11.24
CA PHE A 38 30.80 34.32 10.31
C PHE A 38 31.10 35.83 10.50
N PRO A 39 31.15 36.64 9.43
CA PRO A 39 31.37 38.08 9.51
C PRO A 39 30.14 38.85 10.04
N PRO A 40 30.33 40.05 10.62
CA PRO A 40 29.29 40.80 11.32
C PRO A 40 28.27 41.49 10.38
N PRO A 41 27.06 41.80 10.88
CA PRO A 41 26.01 42.45 10.11
C PRO A 41 26.26 43.96 9.95
N VAL A 42 25.95 44.47 8.75
CA VAL A 42 25.96 45.90 8.42
C VAL A 42 24.61 46.50 8.81
N ASN A 43 24.65 47.55 9.63
CA ASN A 43 23.52 48.40 9.97
C ASN A 43 22.99 49.15 8.73
N ALA A 44 21.69 49.06 8.46
CA ALA A 44 20.96 50.05 7.69
C ALA A 44 19.52 50.13 8.20
N ASP A 45 19.08 51.34 8.53
CA ASP A 45 17.74 51.74 8.98
C ASP A 45 17.48 53.14 8.37
N PRO A 46 16.23 53.66 8.29
CA PRO A 46 15.04 53.27 7.52
C PRO A 46 14.55 54.51 6.68
N PRO A 47 13.27 54.80 6.32
CA PRO A 47 12.02 54.01 6.27
C PRO A 47 11.27 54.10 4.91
N GLY A 48 10.42 53.12 4.61
CA GLY A 48 9.52 53.16 3.44
C GLY A 48 8.24 52.37 3.66
N SER A 49 7.18 53.09 4.04
CA SER A 49 5.74 52.81 3.85
C SER A 49 5.25 51.35 3.84
N VAL A 50 4.75 50.89 4.99
CA VAL A 50 3.95 49.65 5.10
C VAL A 50 2.51 49.94 4.66
N THR A 51 2.13 49.42 3.49
CA THR A 51 0.72 49.27 3.10
C THR A 51 0.20 47.94 3.65
N PRO A 52 -0.87 47.89 4.44
CA PRO A 52 -1.45 46.62 4.88
C PRO A 52 -2.17 45.94 3.70
N PRO A 53 -1.91 44.64 3.43
CA PRO A 53 -2.72 43.91 2.45
C PRO A 53 -4.14 43.69 2.98
N PRO A 54 -5.17 43.78 2.11
CA PRO A 54 -6.55 43.53 2.51
C PRO A 54 -6.72 42.09 2.98
N GLN A 55 -7.38 41.94 4.14
CA GLN A 55 -7.84 40.66 4.69
C GLN A 55 -8.86 40.02 3.75
N GLY A 56 -8.36 39.28 2.77
CA GLY A 56 -9.12 38.36 1.95
C GLY A 56 -9.42 37.11 2.74
N VAL A 57 -10.67 36.98 3.17
CA VAL A 57 -11.33 35.74 3.61
C VAL A 57 -10.72 34.52 2.90
N ALA A 58 -10.19 33.60 3.70
CA ALA A 58 -9.71 32.30 3.24
C ALA A 58 -10.87 31.56 2.57
N SER A 59 -10.98 31.73 1.25
CA SER A 59 -11.85 30.90 0.43
C SER A 59 -11.30 29.49 0.56
N ARG A 60 -12.05 28.62 1.25
CA ARG A 60 -11.87 27.17 1.20
C ARG A 60 -11.67 26.80 -0.27
N ALA A 61 -10.42 26.47 -0.62
CA ALA A 61 -10.09 26.00 -1.95
C ALA A 61 -10.94 24.75 -2.19
N THR A 62 -12.01 24.92 -2.95
CA THR A 62 -12.80 23.79 -3.42
C THR A 62 -11.89 23.15 -4.45
N ILE A 63 -11.26 22.02 -4.11
CA ILE A 63 -10.47 21.25 -5.05
C ILE A 63 -11.41 20.88 -6.18
N ARG A 64 -11.32 21.61 -7.30
CA ARG A 64 -12.05 21.27 -8.53
C ARG A 64 -11.30 20.11 -9.14
N ILE A 65 -11.70 18.89 -8.77
CA ILE A 65 -11.25 17.67 -9.43
C ILE A 65 -11.85 17.72 -10.83
N ALA A 66 -11.07 18.20 -11.80
CA ALA A 66 -11.47 18.14 -13.20
C ALA A 66 -11.61 16.65 -13.59
N PRO A 67 -12.71 16.25 -14.23
CA PRO A 67 -12.87 14.87 -14.66
C PRO A 67 -11.76 14.52 -15.66
N PRO A 68 -11.17 13.31 -15.57
CA PRO A 68 -10.28 12.81 -16.62
C PRO A 68 -11.04 12.76 -17.96
N GLN A 69 -10.29 12.78 -19.06
CA GLN A 69 -10.88 12.74 -20.40
C GLN A 69 -11.44 11.34 -20.69
N LYS A 70 -12.71 11.27 -21.12
CA LYS A 70 -13.33 10.02 -21.58
C LYS A 70 -12.74 9.62 -22.93
N SER A 71 -12.23 8.40 -23.02
CA SER A 71 -11.83 7.82 -24.31
C SER A 71 -13.08 7.42 -25.11
N SER A 72 -13.12 7.77 -26.40
CA SER A 72 -14.15 7.32 -27.33
C SER A 72 -13.87 5.93 -27.89
N MET A 73 -12.63 5.45 -27.77
CA MET A 73 -12.16 4.24 -28.44
C MET A 73 -11.95 3.07 -27.48
N VAL A 74 -11.73 3.35 -26.19
CA VAL A 74 -11.50 2.34 -25.16
C VAL A 74 -12.51 2.54 -24.05
N THR A 75 -13.24 1.49 -23.69
CA THR A 75 -14.14 1.48 -22.53
C THR A 75 -13.59 0.48 -21.51
N VAL A 76 -13.46 0.91 -20.27
CA VAL A 76 -13.00 0.07 -19.16
C VAL A 76 -14.09 0.02 -18.10
N ARG A 77 -14.38 -1.16 -17.57
CA ARG A 77 -15.15 -1.32 -16.33
C ARG A 77 -14.22 -1.78 -15.23
N VAL A 78 -14.43 -1.23 -14.05
CA VAL A 78 -13.61 -1.51 -12.88
C VAL A 78 -14.45 -2.21 -11.81
N GLY A 79 -13.82 -3.13 -11.10
CA GLY A 79 -14.41 -3.80 -9.94
C GLY A 79 -14.46 -2.89 -8.71
N SER A 80 -15.03 -3.40 -7.61
CA SER A 80 -15.02 -2.69 -6.32
C SER A 80 -13.60 -2.47 -5.77
N ASP A 81 -12.66 -3.29 -6.20
CA ASP A 81 -11.22 -3.19 -5.92
C ASP A 81 -10.48 -2.21 -6.84
N ARG A 82 -11.22 -1.56 -7.76
CA ARG A 82 -10.72 -0.61 -8.76
C ARG A 82 -9.75 -1.23 -9.75
N LEU A 83 -9.70 -2.55 -9.88
CA LEU A 83 -8.97 -3.21 -10.96
C LEU A 83 -9.92 -3.41 -12.16
N PRO A 84 -9.40 -3.38 -13.40
CA PRO A 84 -10.19 -3.74 -14.57
C PRO A 84 -10.89 -5.09 -14.41
N THR A 85 -12.16 -5.15 -14.78
CA THR A 85 -12.96 -6.37 -14.89
C THR A 85 -13.44 -6.62 -16.32
N GLU A 86 -13.45 -5.57 -17.15
CA GLU A 86 -13.82 -5.65 -18.55
C GLU A 86 -13.12 -4.52 -19.30
N ILE A 87 -12.54 -4.83 -20.46
CA ILE A 87 -11.98 -3.84 -21.39
C ILE A 87 -12.60 -4.09 -22.75
N ARG A 88 -13.09 -3.04 -23.40
CA ARG A 88 -13.62 -3.10 -24.77
C ARG A 88 -12.94 -2.07 -25.64
N PHE A 89 -12.44 -2.55 -26.78
CA PHE A 89 -11.90 -1.69 -27.83
C PHE A 89 -12.95 -1.47 -28.90
N SER A 90 -13.07 -0.23 -29.36
CA SER A 90 -13.89 0.11 -30.52
C SER A 90 -13.21 -0.36 -31.80
N ASN A 91 -14.00 -0.56 -32.86
CA ASN A 91 -13.47 -0.86 -34.18
C ASN A 91 -12.50 0.24 -34.63
N GLY A 92 -11.34 -0.15 -35.15
CA GLY A 92 -10.31 0.79 -35.58
C GLY A 92 -9.47 1.40 -34.45
N TRP A 93 -9.58 0.93 -33.19
CA TRP A 93 -8.71 1.40 -32.09
C TRP A 93 -7.22 1.37 -32.47
N LYS A 94 -6.76 0.30 -33.12
CA LYS A 94 -5.36 0.17 -33.54
C LYS A 94 -4.94 1.19 -34.60
N ASP A 95 -5.88 1.65 -35.42
CA ASP A 95 -5.67 2.63 -36.47
C ASP A 95 -5.78 4.07 -35.93
N ALA A 96 -6.52 4.26 -34.83
CA ALA A 96 -6.73 5.55 -34.18
C ALA A 96 -5.54 6.02 -33.33
N PHE A 97 -4.67 5.10 -32.90
CA PHE A 97 -3.53 5.40 -32.02
C PHE A 97 -2.22 4.93 -32.63
N TYR A 98 -1.16 5.71 -32.41
CA TYR A 98 0.18 5.22 -32.67
C TYR A 98 0.53 4.11 -31.67
N PRO A 99 1.39 3.14 -32.01
CA PRO A 99 1.65 2.03 -31.11
C PRO A 99 2.23 2.45 -29.75
N ALA A 100 3.02 3.53 -29.71
CA ALA A 100 3.51 4.12 -28.46
C ALA A 100 2.41 4.70 -27.54
N GLN A 101 1.18 4.84 -28.05
CA GLN A 101 0.03 5.40 -27.33
C GLN A 101 -0.96 4.32 -26.87
N TYR A 102 -0.77 3.05 -27.25
CA TYR A 102 -1.70 1.98 -26.85
C TYR A 102 -1.87 1.90 -25.34
N GLU A 103 -0.75 1.89 -24.60
CA GLU A 103 -0.72 1.87 -23.14
C GLU A 103 -1.48 3.06 -22.53
N GLN A 104 -1.15 4.27 -23.00
CA GLN A 104 -1.77 5.50 -22.50
C GLN A 104 -3.27 5.52 -22.78
N SER A 105 -3.70 5.10 -23.97
CA SER A 105 -5.12 5.07 -24.34
C SER A 105 -5.96 4.18 -23.42
N ILE A 106 -5.36 3.08 -22.92
CA ILE A 106 -6.00 2.15 -21.98
C ILE A 106 -5.99 2.74 -20.57
N LEU A 107 -4.86 3.30 -20.13
CA LEU A 107 -4.74 3.91 -18.80
C LEU A 107 -5.65 5.13 -18.63
N ASP A 108 -5.82 5.95 -19.66
CA ASP A 108 -6.75 7.09 -19.65
C ASP A 108 -8.20 6.63 -19.48
N ALA A 109 -8.61 5.61 -20.23
CA ALA A 109 -9.94 5.02 -20.11
C ALA A 109 -10.15 4.37 -18.73
N TYR A 110 -9.12 3.74 -18.19
CA TYR A 110 -9.12 3.19 -16.83
C TYR A 110 -9.28 4.29 -15.77
N HIS A 111 -8.51 5.37 -15.83
CA HIS A 111 -8.63 6.50 -14.90
C HIS A 111 -10.03 7.12 -14.95
N TYR A 112 -10.61 7.21 -16.15
CA TYR A 112 -11.99 7.64 -16.32
C TYR A 112 -13.00 6.69 -15.67
N ALA A 113 -12.83 5.38 -15.84
CA ALA A 113 -13.68 4.38 -15.20
C ALA A 113 -13.60 4.42 -13.66
N VAL A 114 -12.41 4.63 -13.10
CA VAL A 114 -12.22 4.82 -11.65
C VAL A 114 -12.91 6.10 -11.17
N TYR A 115 -12.85 7.17 -11.95
CA TYR A 115 -13.60 8.41 -11.66
C TYR A 115 -15.12 8.18 -11.69
N GLU A 116 -15.66 7.50 -12.71
CA GLU A 116 -17.09 7.16 -12.78
C GLU A 116 -17.52 6.31 -11.57
N LEU A 117 -16.70 5.33 -11.16
CA LEU A 117 -16.96 4.53 -9.97
C LEU A 117 -16.99 5.40 -8.68
N ALA A 118 -16.09 6.37 -8.57
CA ALA A 118 -16.07 7.30 -7.43
C ALA A 118 -17.32 8.20 -7.39
N VAL A 119 -17.77 8.69 -8.55
CA VAL A 119 -19.03 9.43 -8.68
C VAL A 119 -20.21 8.55 -8.27
N GLN A 120 -20.26 7.31 -8.73
CA GLN A 120 -21.32 6.36 -8.36
C GLN A 120 -21.39 6.11 -6.85
N TYR A 121 -20.25 5.98 -6.16
CA TYR A 121 -20.22 5.86 -4.70
C TYR A 121 -20.74 7.14 -4.01
N ALA A 122 -20.35 8.31 -4.52
CA ALA A 122 -20.81 9.59 -3.98
C ALA A 122 -22.32 9.79 -4.15
N GLU A 123 -22.86 9.45 -5.32
CA GLU A 123 -24.29 9.59 -5.63
C GLU A 123 -25.15 8.58 -4.87
N SER A 124 -24.68 7.34 -4.71
CA SER A 124 -25.40 6.30 -3.98
C SER A 124 -25.31 6.43 -2.46
N GLY A 125 -24.41 7.28 -1.95
CA GLY A 125 -24.12 7.38 -0.52
C GLY A 125 -23.52 6.11 0.09
N THR A 126 -23.02 5.19 -0.75
CA THR A 126 -22.43 3.94 -0.28
C THR A 126 -20.94 4.11 -0.04
N VAL A 127 -20.45 3.55 1.07
CA VAL A 127 -19.01 3.57 1.39
C VAL A 127 -18.32 2.49 0.56
N PRO A 128 -17.26 2.82 -0.20
CA PRO A 128 -16.52 1.82 -0.96
C PRO A 128 -15.94 0.76 -0.03
N LYS A 129 -15.95 -0.50 -0.47
CA LYS A 129 -15.29 -1.57 0.28
C LYS A 129 -13.82 -1.21 0.48
N PRO A 130 -13.30 -1.25 1.72
CA PRO A 130 -11.90 -0.93 1.95
C PRO A 130 -11.02 -1.93 1.20
N THR A 131 -10.00 -1.40 0.53
CA THR A 131 -9.00 -2.19 -0.20
C THR A 131 -8.00 -2.80 0.76
N VAL A 132 -7.68 -2.07 1.84
CA VAL A 132 -6.84 -2.53 2.96
C VAL A 132 -7.72 -3.34 3.93
N PRO A 133 -7.28 -4.54 4.36
CA PRO A 133 -7.98 -5.35 5.34
C PRO A 133 -8.07 -4.62 6.69
N SER A 134 -9.09 -4.94 7.47
CA SER A 134 -9.15 -4.46 8.86
C SER A 134 -8.09 -5.17 9.72
N LEU A 135 -7.78 -4.60 10.89
CA LEU A 135 -6.88 -5.26 11.83
C LEU A 135 -7.40 -6.65 12.25
N HIS A 136 -8.73 -6.80 12.35
CA HIS A 136 -9.39 -8.06 12.64
C HIS A 136 -9.21 -9.10 11.53
N ASP A 137 -9.24 -8.69 10.26
CA ASP A 137 -9.02 -9.60 9.14
C ASP A 137 -7.54 -10.01 9.02
N ALA A 138 -6.63 -9.10 9.39
CA ALA A 138 -5.19 -9.27 9.25
C ALA A 138 -4.54 -10.00 10.44
N ALA A 139 -5.00 -9.75 11.67
CA ALA A 139 -4.39 -10.27 12.88
C ALA A 139 -4.28 -11.82 12.91
N PRO A 140 -5.29 -12.60 12.49
CA PRO A 140 -5.17 -14.06 12.47
C PRO A 140 -4.07 -14.55 11.52
N LEU A 141 -3.82 -13.84 10.41
CA LEU A 141 -2.76 -14.18 9.46
C LEU A 141 -1.39 -13.83 10.05
N LEU A 142 -1.25 -12.63 10.61
CA LEU A 142 0.00 -12.14 11.19
C LEU A 142 0.43 -12.93 12.43
N LEU A 143 -0.50 -13.36 13.28
CA LEU A 143 -0.19 -14.16 14.47
C LEU A 143 0.23 -15.61 14.14
N ARG A 144 0.01 -16.07 12.90
CA ARG A 144 0.41 -17.43 12.46
C ARG A 144 1.84 -17.50 11.94
N THR A 145 2.46 -16.37 11.64
CA THR A 145 3.82 -16.34 11.11
C THR A 145 4.82 -16.84 12.15
N ARG A 146 5.87 -17.50 11.68
CA ARG A 146 6.87 -18.14 12.54
C ARG A 146 8.21 -17.44 12.52
N THR A 147 8.44 -16.57 11.55
CA THR A 147 9.66 -15.78 11.43
C THR A 147 9.36 -14.30 11.29
N LEU A 148 10.30 -13.46 11.70
CA LEU A 148 10.17 -12.01 11.57
C LEU A 148 10.09 -11.57 10.11
N ASP A 149 10.80 -12.24 9.21
CA ASP A 149 10.78 -11.95 7.77
C ASP A 149 9.40 -12.26 7.16
N GLU A 150 8.82 -13.42 7.50
CA GLU A 150 7.45 -13.78 7.08
C GLU A 150 6.42 -12.78 7.62
N TYR A 151 6.56 -12.38 8.88
CA TYR A 151 5.69 -11.35 9.49
C TYR A 151 5.76 -10.02 8.75
N ARG A 152 6.96 -9.53 8.47
CA ARG A 152 7.18 -8.25 7.77
C ARG A 152 6.68 -8.30 6.34
N GLU A 153 7.00 -9.36 5.61
CA GLU A 153 6.53 -9.53 4.24
C GLU A 153 5.00 -9.56 4.18
N LEU A 154 4.35 -10.30 5.08
CA LEU A 154 2.90 -10.36 5.15
C LEU A 154 2.29 -9.00 5.57
N TYR A 155 2.88 -8.32 6.56
CA TYR A 155 2.44 -6.98 6.98
C TYR A 155 2.51 -5.98 5.82
N ASP A 156 3.63 -5.97 5.09
CA ASP A 156 3.82 -5.12 3.91
C ASP A 156 2.80 -5.43 2.83
N GLN A 157 2.49 -6.71 2.59
CA GLN A 157 1.49 -7.09 1.59
C GLN A 157 0.05 -6.74 2.00
N LEU A 158 -0.27 -6.75 3.30
CA LEU A 158 -1.61 -6.44 3.80
C LEU A 158 -1.86 -4.93 3.89
N PHE A 159 -0.89 -4.17 4.39
CA PHE A 159 -1.09 -2.75 4.73
C PHE A 159 -0.37 -1.76 3.83
N LEU A 160 0.70 -2.18 3.13
CA LEU A 160 1.36 -1.32 2.16
C LEU A 160 0.81 -1.61 0.76
N ASP A 161 0.67 -0.55 -0.04
CA ASP A 161 0.22 -0.62 -1.44
C ASP A 161 1.35 -1.17 -2.34
N LYS A 162 1.88 -2.36 -2.02
CA LYS A 162 3.00 -2.97 -2.72
C LYS A 162 2.56 -3.35 -4.15
N PRO A 163 3.26 -2.87 -5.19
CA PRO A 163 2.94 -3.23 -6.55
C PRO A 163 3.30 -4.69 -6.83
N TYR A 164 2.43 -5.37 -7.57
CA TYR A 164 2.67 -6.66 -8.18
C TYR A 164 2.90 -6.48 -9.67
N THR A 165 3.94 -7.12 -10.17
CA THR A 165 4.20 -7.23 -11.61
C THR A 165 3.72 -8.60 -12.08
N VAL A 166 2.85 -8.60 -13.08
CA VAL A 166 2.32 -9.79 -13.75
C VAL A 166 2.61 -9.67 -15.24
N HIS A 167 2.97 -10.80 -15.85
CA HIS A 167 3.26 -10.86 -17.28
C HIS A 167 2.13 -11.60 -17.99
N GLY A 168 1.77 -11.11 -19.17
CA GLY A 168 0.81 -11.76 -20.06
C GLY A 168 1.45 -12.88 -20.90
N PRO A 169 0.73 -13.39 -21.90
CA PRO A 169 1.17 -14.56 -22.64
C PRO A 169 2.29 -14.23 -23.64
N GLY A 170 3.39 -14.97 -23.52
CA GLY A 170 4.46 -15.00 -24.50
C GLY A 170 5.56 -13.97 -24.30
N TYR A 171 6.57 -14.10 -25.15
CA TYR A 171 7.75 -13.24 -25.15
C TYR A 171 8.00 -12.78 -26.58
N ASN A 172 8.49 -11.55 -26.73
CA ASN A 172 8.89 -11.00 -28.02
C ASN A 172 10.20 -11.66 -28.51
N LEU A 173 10.66 -11.25 -29.69
CA LEU A 173 11.91 -11.77 -30.29
C LEU A 173 13.17 -11.47 -29.46
N HIS A 174 13.09 -10.53 -28.53
CA HIS A 174 14.16 -10.15 -27.61
C HIS A 174 14.08 -10.88 -26.26
N GLY A 175 13.10 -11.78 -26.06
CA GLY A 175 12.90 -12.49 -24.81
C GLY A 175 12.23 -11.65 -23.72
N GLU A 176 11.64 -10.51 -24.07
CA GLU A 176 10.91 -9.65 -23.14
C GLU A 176 9.41 -9.98 -23.16
N PRO A 177 8.69 -9.85 -22.02
CA PRO A 177 7.25 -10.11 -21.99
C PRO A 177 6.48 -9.19 -22.95
N THR A 178 5.55 -9.76 -23.72
CA THR A 178 4.69 -9.03 -24.67
C THR A 178 3.66 -8.14 -23.98
N LEU A 179 3.28 -8.49 -22.75
CA LEU A 179 2.37 -7.73 -21.88
C LEU A 179 2.93 -7.76 -20.47
N THR A 180 3.02 -6.60 -19.83
CA THR A 180 3.38 -6.46 -18.42
C THR A 180 2.40 -5.53 -17.73
N VAL A 181 1.73 -6.03 -16.70
CA VAL A 181 0.82 -5.27 -15.84
C VAL A 181 1.48 -5.06 -14.50
N THR A 182 1.57 -3.81 -14.06
CA THR A 182 1.93 -3.47 -12.69
C THR A 182 0.70 -2.90 -11.99
N ALA A 183 0.25 -3.58 -10.94
CA ALA A 183 -0.92 -3.17 -10.19
C ALA A 183 -0.77 -3.52 -8.71
N SER A 184 -1.42 -2.78 -7.83
CA SER A 184 -1.62 -3.19 -6.45
C SER A 184 -3.01 -3.82 -6.28
N LEU A 185 -3.34 -4.26 -5.07
CA LEU A 185 -4.69 -4.77 -4.76
C LEU A 185 -5.79 -3.69 -4.84
N SER A 186 -5.42 -2.43 -5.05
CA SER A 186 -6.33 -1.28 -5.00
C SER A 186 -6.37 -0.44 -6.27
N ARG A 187 -5.47 -0.69 -7.24
CA ARG A 187 -5.38 0.05 -8.50
C ARG A 187 -4.42 -0.58 -9.50
N LEU A 188 -4.71 -0.37 -10.78
CA LEU A 188 -3.73 -0.48 -11.86
C LEU A 188 -2.75 0.70 -11.78
N ILE A 189 -1.44 0.43 -11.83
CA ILE A 189 -0.37 1.43 -11.69
C ILE A 189 0.26 1.72 -13.06
N SER A 190 0.61 0.67 -13.80
CA SER A 190 1.13 0.80 -15.16
C SER A 190 0.81 -0.43 -15.99
N LEU A 191 0.81 -0.23 -17.31
CA LEU A 191 0.59 -1.24 -18.32
C LEU A 191 1.68 -1.06 -19.37
N ARG A 192 2.33 -2.14 -19.77
CA ARG A 192 3.24 -2.17 -20.92
C ARG A 192 2.79 -3.22 -21.92
N VAL A 193 2.75 -2.86 -23.19
CA VAL A 193 2.40 -3.79 -24.28
C VAL A 193 3.40 -3.69 -25.42
N ASP A 194 3.80 -4.82 -25.96
CA ASP A 194 4.60 -4.90 -27.18
C ASP A 194 3.73 -4.49 -28.39
N PRO A 195 4.08 -3.39 -29.08
CA PRO A 195 3.40 -2.95 -30.30
C PRO A 195 3.20 -4.04 -31.36
N GLU A 196 4.20 -4.90 -31.56
CA GLU A 196 4.18 -5.91 -32.60
C GLU A 196 3.21 -7.03 -32.26
N TRP A 197 3.20 -7.44 -30.99
CA TRP A 197 2.22 -8.38 -30.46
C TRP A 197 0.79 -7.83 -30.57
N VAL A 198 0.55 -6.57 -30.16
CA VAL A 198 -0.77 -5.93 -30.30
C VAL A 198 -1.21 -5.89 -31.77
N ARG A 199 -0.29 -5.64 -32.71
CA ARG A 199 -0.63 -5.61 -34.14
C ARG A 199 -1.08 -6.98 -34.64
N ALA A 200 -0.38 -8.04 -34.23
CA ALA A 200 -0.66 -9.42 -34.65
C ALA A 200 -1.91 -10.02 -34.00
N MET A 201 -2.26 -9.61 -32.78
CA MET A 201 -3.33 -10.22 -31.98
C MET A 201 -4.70 -9.56 -32.23
N ASN A 202 -5.84 -10.25 -32.05
CA ASN A 202 -7.15 -9.55 -32.02
C ASN A 202 -7.23 -8.63 -30.80
N SER A 203 -7.79 -7.42 -30.95
CA SER A 203 -8.02 -6.49 -29.84
C SER A 203 -8.80 -7.12 -28.69
N GLU A 204 -9.74 -8.04 -28.97
CA GLU A 204 -10.48 -8.76 -27.91
C GLU A 204 -9.56 -9.62 -27.04
N PHE A 205 -8.58 -10.31 -27.64
CA PHE A 205 -7.59 -11.09 -26.87
C PHE A 205 -6.65 -10.17 -26.09
N VAL A 206 -6.24 -9.04 -26.67
CA VAL A 206 -5.45 -8.03 -25.92
C VAL A 206 -6.22 -7.56 -24.68
N ALA A 207 -7.53 -7.29 -24.81
CA ALA A 207 -8.37 -6.88 -23.69
C ALA A 207 -8.48 -7.98 -22.64
N GLN A 208 -8.72 -9.22 -23.08
CA GLN A 208 -8.83 -10.38 -22.21
C GLN A 208 -7.53 -10.62 -21.43
N ASP A 209 -6.37 -10.61 -22.09
CA ASP A 209 -5.08 -10.86 -21.44
C ASP A 209 -4.76 -9.80 -20.38
N ILE A 210 -5.13 -8.53 -20.62
CA ILE A 210 -4.96 -7.47 -19.61
C ILE A 210 -5.86 -7.73 -18.40
N VAL A 211 -7.12 -8.14 -18.61
CA VAL A 211 -8.04 -8.48 -17.52
C VAL A 211 -7.54 -9.71 -16.76
N GLU A 212 -7.07 -10.74 -17.45
CA GLU A 212 -6.49 -11.94 -16.82
C GLU A 212 -5.26 -11.61 -15.96
N CYS A 213 -4.39 -10.70 -16.41
CA CYS A 213 -3.30 -10.22 -15.57
C CYS A 213 -3.81 -9.48 -14.32
N CYS A 214 -4.88 -8.69 -14.44
CA CYS A 214 -5.52 -8.04 -13.28
C CYS A 214 -6.18 -9.05 -12.34
N ASP A 215 -6.77 -10.12 -12.86
CA ASP A 215 -7.34 -11.22 -12.09
C ASP A 215 -6.25 -11.97 -11.31
N GLN A 216 -5.07 -12.17 -11.90
CA GLN A 216 -3.91 -12.73 -11.20
C GLN A 216 -3.45 -11.84 -10.04
N VAL A 217 -3.47 -10.51 -10.20
CA VAL A 217 -3.19 -9.59 -9.09
C VAL A 217 -4.27 -9.70 -8.02
N ARG A 218 -5.55 -9.74 -8.40
CA ARG A 218 -6.68 -9.91 -7.49
C ARG A 218 -6.60 -11.24 -6.71
N ALA A 219 -6.15 -12.31 -7.35
CA ALA A 219 -5.97 -13.63 -6.74
C ALA A 219 -4.87 -13.65 -5.66
N ARG A 220 -3.98 -12.65 -5.62
CA ARG A 220 -2.99 -12.48 -4.53
C ARG A 220 -3.61 -11.88 -3.26
N LYS A 221 -4.87 -11.44 -3.31
CA LYS A 221 -5.55 -10.92 -2.13
C LYS A 221 -5.78 -12.07 -1.14
N TYR A 222 -5.30 -11.87 0.09
CA TYR A 222 -5.54 -12.80 1.18
C TYR A 222 -7.04 -12.93 1.47
N GLU A 223 -7.48 -14.17 1.69
CA GLU A 223 -8.81 -14.44 2.20
C GLU A 223 -8.87 -14.01 3.68
N SER A 224 -9.89 -13.22 4.02
CA SER A 224 -10.15 -12.82 5.39
C SER A 224 -10.42 -14.07 6.23
N VAL A 225 -9.54 -14.34 7.19
CA VAL A 225 -9.74 -15.45 8.14
C VAL A 225 -10.61 -14.94 9.28
N ASN A 226 -11.80 -15.49 9.40
CA ASN A 226 -12.70 -15.16 10.50
C ASN A 226 -12.29 -15.97 11.75
N ASP A 227 -11.66 -15.32 12.72
CA ASP A 227 -11.34 -15.91 14.02
C ASP A 227 -12.31 -15.40 15.09
N VAL A 228 -13.14 -16.32 15.60
CA VAL A 228 -14.22 -16.03 16.55
C VAL A 228 -13.70 -15.44 17.86
N TYR A 229 -12.47 -15.79 18.27
CA TYR A 229 -11.87 -15.28 19.51
C TYR A 229 -11.29 -13.89 19.30
N LEU A 230 -10.55 -13.68 18.21
CA LEU A 230 -9.95 -12.38 17.91
C LEU A 230 -11.00 -11.32 17.55
N ASN A 231 -12.18 -11.72 17.08
CA ASN A 231 -13.28 -10.80 16.80
C ASN A 231 -13.98 -10.23 18.03
N GLN A 232 -13.76 -10.82 19.21
CA GLN A 232 -14.29 -10.30 20.47
C GLN A 232 -13.34 -9.27 21.10
N GLU A 233 -12.06 -9.29 20.71
CA GLU A 233 -11.06 -8.34 21.19
C GLU A 233 -11.28 -6.95 20.56
N SER A 234 -10.87 -5.90 21.26
CA SER A 234 -10.81 -4.56 20.68
C SER A 234 -9.59 -4.41 19.76
N ASN A 235 -9.64 -3.46 18.82
CA ASN A 235 -8.47 -3.11 17.99
C ASN A 235 -7.21 -2.80 18.82
N ARG A 236 -7.36 -2.25 20.03
CA ARG A 236 -6.23 -1.95 20.93
C ARG A 236 -5.60 -3.22 21.51
N GLU A 237 -6.42 -4.19 21.90
CA GLU A 237 -5.96 -5.49 22.41
C GLU A 237 -5.25 -6.27 21.29
N LEU A 238 -5.86 -6.32 20.09
CA LEU A 238 -5.23 -6.93 18.92
C LEU A 238 -3.88 -6.29 18.57
N ALA A 239 -3.81 -4.96 18.53
CA ALA A 239 -2.57 -4.26 18.27
C ALA A 239 -1.50 -4.59 19.32
N SER A 240 -1.89 -4.62 20.61
CA SER A 240 -0.98 -5.00 21.69
C SER A 240 -0.47 -6.43 21.54
N ARG A 241 -1.33 -7.35 21.10
CA ARG A 241 -0.98 -8.76 20.85
C ARG A 241 -0.02 -8.91 19.68
N LEU A 242 -0.24 -8.20 18.58
CA LEU A 242 0.67 -8.17 17.43
C LEU A 242 2.05 -7.63 17.79
N VAL A 243 2.11 -6.54 18.58
CA VAL A 243 3.39 -5.99 19.06
C VAL A 243 4.16 -7.00 19.92
N ARG A 244 3.47 -7.75 20.79
CA ARG A 244 4.10 -8.81 21.59
C ARG A 244 4.61 -9.95 20.70
N HIS A 245 3.84 -10.33 19.69
CA HIS A 245 4.23 -11.36 18.72
C HIS A 245 5.48 -10.95 17.93
N GLU A 246 5.51 -9.72 17.41
CA GLU A 246 6.68 -9.19 16.70
C GLU A 246 7.94 -9.18 17.60
N ARG A 247 7.79 -8.75 18.86
CA ARG A 247 8.90 -8.80 19.84
C ARG A 247 9.38 -10.24 20.06
N TYR A 248 8.46 -11.19 20.25
CA TYR A 248 8.79 -12.60 20.41
C TYR A 248 9.59 -13.13 19.20
N LEU A 249 9.15 -12.84 17.98
CA LEU A 249 9.85 -13.22 16.74
C LEU A 249 11.24 -12.57 16.63
N THR A 250 11.38 -11.34 17.10
CA THR A 250 12.67 -10.63 17.11
C THR A 250 13.65 -11.29 18.08
N GLU A 251 13.20 -11.63 19.28
CA GLU A 251 14.04 -12.27 20.32
C GLU A 251 14.46 -13.69 19.92
N HIS A 252 13.58 -14.45 19.24
CA HIS A 252 13.83 -15.84 18.85
C HIS A 252 14.42 -16.02 17.44
N SER A 253 14.70 -14.93 16.72
CA SER A 253 15.39 -14.97 15.42
C SER A 253 16.90 -14.69 15.50
N LEU A 254 17.39 -14.28 16.67
CA LEU A 254 18.80 -13.95 16.93
C LEU A 254 19.61 -15.09 17.57
N GLY A 255 19.03 -16.28 17.73
CA GLY A 255 19.69 -17.49 18.23
C GLY A 255 19.81 -18.55 17.16
#